data_AF-A0A1P8WJJ2-F1
#
_entry.id   AF-A0A1P8WJJ2-F1
#
_cell.length_a   1.000
_cell.length_b   1.000
_cell.length_c   1.000
_cell.angle_alpha   90.00
_cell.angle_beta   90.00
_cell.angle_gamma   90.00
#
_symmetry.space_group_name_H-M   'P 1'
#
loop_
_entity.id
_entity.type
_entity.pdbx_description
1 polymer ?
#
loop_
_entity_poly.entity_id
_entity_poly.type
_entity_poly.pdbx_seq_one_letter_code
_entity_poly.pdbx_strand_id
1 'polypeptide(L)'
;MPAINQPFLNKLRTFSIIEGISTLVLFGIAMPLKYLAEMPLAVRIVGSIHGVLFVGLVFMLMAAVSRVPISKGLAITGILAAIVPFGPFIFDGKLKRIGNMAELSE
;
A
#
# COMPACT_ATOMS: atom_id res chain seq x y z
N MET A 1 21.88 -1.19 14.85
CA MET A 1 20.71 -1.80 14.19
C MET A 1 21.19 -2.50 12.93
N PRO A 2 20.59 -3.60 12.44
CA PRO A 2 20.99 -4.17 11.15
C PRO A 2 20.76 -3.16 10.03
N ALA A 3 21.69 -3.10 9.07
CA ALA A 3 21.59 -2.25 7.89
C ALA A 3 20.23 -2.44 7.20
N ILE A 4 19.55 -1.32 6.89
CA ILE A 4 18.23 -1.39 6.26
C ILE A 4 18.36 -1.80 4.80
N ASN A 5 17.46 -2.68 4.36
CA ASN A 5 17.29 -2.95 2.94
C ASN A 5 16.56 -1.77 2.26
N GLN A 6 17.30 -0.71 1.95
CA GLN A 6 16.81 0.51 1.30
C GLN A 6 16.13 0.24 -0.07
N PRO A 7 16.68 -0.62 -0.95
CA PRO A 7 16.00 -0.96 -2.20
C PRO A 7 14.63 -1.59 -1.99
N PHE A 8 14.49 -2.43 -0.96
CA PHE A 8 13.21 -3.05 -0.62
C PHE A 8 12.21 -2.03 -0.05
N LEU A 9 12.66 -1.16 0.86
CA LEU A 9 11.81 -0.10 1.42
C LEU A 9 11.26 0.82 0.33
N ASN A 10 12.10 1.26 -0.60
CA ASN A 10 11.67 2.10 -1.71
C ASN A 10 10.63 1.39 -2.60
N LYS A 11 10.84 0.11 -2.92
CA LYS A 11 9.85 -0.70 -3.65
C LYS A 11 8.53 -0.81 -2.90
N LEU A 12 8.57 -1.09 -1.60
CA LEU A 12 7.37 -1.18 -0.75
C LEU A 12 6.58 0.14 -0.76
N ARG A 13 7.28 1.26 -0.66
CA ARG A 13 6.69 2.61 -0.71
C ARG A 13 6.04 2.91 -2.05
N THR A 14 6.76 2.70 -3.16
CA THR A 14 6.20 2.85 -4.51
C THR A 14 4.97 1.97 -4.70
N PHE A 15 5.04 0.71 -4.27
CA PHE A 15 3.94 -0.23 -4.39
C PHE A 15 2.72 0.19 -3.55
N SER A 16 2.94 0.69 -2.32
CA SER A 16 1.90 1.25 -1.45
C SER A 16 1.21 2.47 -2.08
N ILE A 17 1.95 3.31 -2.80
CA ILE A 17 1.37 4.47 -3.51
C ILE A 17 0.51 4.01 -4.70
N ILE A 18 1.01 3.06 -5.50
CA ILE A 18 0.27 2.50 -6.64
C ILE A 18 -1.02 1.84 -6.17
N GLU A 19 -0.95 1.05 -5.09
CA GLU A 19 -2.11 0.42 -4.48
C GLU A 19 -3.10 1.48 -4.00
N GLY A 20 -2.65 2.52 -3.27
CA GLY A 20 -3.51 3.63 -2.85
C GLY A 20 -4.18 4.37 -4.00
N ILE A 21 -3.47 4.60 -5.11
CA ILE A 21 -4.07 5.16 -6.33
C ILE A 21 -5.13 4.20 -6.89
N SER A 22 -4.86 2.90 -6.96
CA SER A 22 -5.84 1.92 -7.44
C SER A 22 -7.10 1.87 -6.59
N THR A 23 -6.99 2.04 -5.27
CA THR A 23 -8.11 2.15 -4.33
C THR A 23 -8.94 3.39 -4.62
N LEU A 24 -8.29 4.54 -4.85
CA LEU A 24 -8.99 5.77 -5.23
C LEU A 24 -9.68 5.66 -6.59
N VAL A 25 -9.07 5.00 -7.57
CA VAL A 25 -9.70 4.76 -8.88
C VAL A 25 -10.89 3.80 -8.74
N LEU A 26 -10.76 2.74 -7.93
CA LEU A 26 -11.85 1.80 -7.69
C LEU A 26 -13.05 2.47 -7.04
N PHE A 27 -12.86 3.15 -5.91
CA PHE A 27 -13.96 3.76 -5.16
C PHE A 27 -14.41 5.11 -5.72
N GLY A 28 -13.50 5.91 -6.26
CA GLY A 28 -13.78 7.26 -6.76
C GLY A 28 -14.21 7.33 -8.22
N ILE A 29 -13.93 6.29 -9.03
CA ILE A 29 -14.29 6.27 -10.46
C ILE A 29 -15.13 5.03 -10.80
N ALA A 30 -14.63 3.83 -10.55
CA ALA A 30 -15.31 2.61 -10.99
C ALA A 30 -16.66 2.41 -10.29
N MET A 31 -16.74 2.69 -8.98
CA MET A 31 -18.00 2.61 -8.23
C MET A 31 -19.04 3.65 -8.72
N PRO A 32 -18.73 4.94 -8.89
CA PRO A 32 -19.64 5.88 -9.55
C PRO A 32 -20.09 5.44 -10.94
N LEU A 33 -19.20 4.94 -11.79
CA LEU A 33 -19.58 4.44 -13.12
C LEU A 33 -20.54 3.26 -13.05
N LYS A 34 -20.39 2.36 -12.07
CA LYS A 34 -21.32 1.24 -11.84
C LYS A 34 -22.73 1.73 -11.53
N TYR A 35 -22.87 2.74 -10.68
CA TYR A 35 -24.20 3.19 -10.20
C TYR A 35 -24.83 4.29 -11.06
N LEU A 36 -24.03 5.19 -11.65
CA LEU A 36 -24.52 6.35 -12.40
C LEU A 36 -24.61 6.09 -13.92
N ALA A 37 -23.74 5.23 -14.44
CA ALA A 37 -23.66 4.93 -15.88
C ALA A 37 -23.95 3.46 -16.20
N GLU A 38 -24.40 2.67 -15.22
CA GLU A 38 -24.71 1.25 -15.36
C GLU A 38 -23.56 0.43 -15.98
N MET A 39 -22.31 0.77 -15.66
CA MET A 39 -21.10 0.11 -16.19
C MET A 39 -20.46 -0.84 -15.15
N PRO A 40 -21.03 -2.01 -14.84
CA PRO A 40 -20.45 -2.93 -13.86
C PRO A 40 -19.11 -3.51 -14.32
N LEU A 41 -18.83 -3.49 -15.63
CA LEU A 41 -17.57 -3.97 -16.20
C LEU A 41 -16.37 -3.14 -15.72
N ALA A 42 -16.54 -1.83 -15.48
CA ALA A 42 -15.48 -0.96 -14.95
C ALA A 42 -15.00 -1.45 -13.57
N VAL A 43 -15.93 -1.81 -12.68
CA VAL A 43 -15.61 -2.37 -11.36
C VAL A 43 -14.95 -3.74 -11.49
N ARG A 44 -15.40 -4.58 -12.43
CA ARG A 44 -14.78 -5.90 -12.63
C ARG A 44 -13.30 -5.78 -13.03
N ILE A 45 -12.98 -4.89 -13.96
CA ILE A 45 -11.60 -4.70 -14.43
C ILE A 45 -10.75 -4.02 -13.35
N VAL A 46 -11.17 -2.85 -12.88
CA VAL A 46 -10.41 -2.07 -11.88
C VAL A 46 -10.30 -2.82 -10.56
N GLY A 47 -11.39 -3.46 -10.13
CA GLY A 47 -11.41 -4.27 -8.90
C GLY A 47 -10.49 -5.48 -8.97
N SER A 48 -10.38 -6.14 -10.13
CA SER A 48 -9.43 -7.25 -10.31
C SER A 48 -7.97 -6.77 -10.24
N ILE A 49 -7.67 -5.64 -10.90
CA ILE A 49 -6.34 -5.02 -10.86
C ILE A 49 -5.99 -4.63 -9.42
N HIS A 50 -6.89 -3.92 -8.74
CA HIS A 50 -6.72 -3.53 -7.34
C HIS A 50 -6.55 -4.75 -6.42
N GLY A 51 -7.33 -5.82 -6.60
CA GLY A 51 -7.19 -7.03 -5.80
C GLY A 51 -5.82 -7.69 -5.92
N VAL A 52 -5.25 -7.75 -7.13
CA VAL A 52 -3.88 -8.26 -7.35
C VAL A 52 -2.85 -7.35 -6.67
N LEU A 53 -3.01 -6.03 -6.79
CA LEU A 53 -2.15 -5.06 -6.10
C LEU A 53 -2.24 -5.23 -4.58
N PHE A 54 -3.44 -5.28 -4.00
CA PHE A 54 -3.64 -5.46 -2.56
C PHE A 54 -2.94 -6.73 -2.04
N VAL A 55 -3.11 -7.87 -2.71
CA VAL A 55 -2.43 -9.12 -2.34
C VAL A 55 -0.91 -8.98 -2.42
N GLY A 56 -0.40 -8.34 -3.47
CA GLY A 56 1.03 -8.03 -3.61
C GLY A 56 1.55 -7.17 -2.44
N LEU A 57 0.80 -6.14 -2.03
CA LEU A 57 1.17 -5.26 -0.92
C LEU A 57 1.20 -6.03 0.40
N VAL A 58 0.23 -6.93 0.64
CA VAL A 58 0.21 -7.81 1.82
C VAL A 58 1.48 -8.68 1.88
N PHE A 59 1.86 -9.32 0.76
CA PHE A 59 3.10 -10.09 0.71
C PHE A 59 4.35 -9.24 0.98
N MET A 60 4.42 -8.04 0.42
CA MET A 60 5.53 -7.13 0.68
C MET A 60 5.56 -6.70 2.16
N LEU A 61 4.42 -6.41 2.79
CA LEU A 61 4.35 -6.05 4.21
C LEU A 61 4.77 -7.19 5.14
N MET A 62 4.40 -8.43 4.82
CA MET A 62 4.86 -9.61 5.57
C MET A 62 6.38 -9.79 5.45
N ALA A 63 6.93 -9.62 4.24
CA ALA A 63 8.37 -9.69 4.02
C ALA A 63 9.14 -8.52 4.66
N ALA A 64 8.50 -7.35 4.78
CA ALA A 64 9.11 -6.16 5.35
C ALA A 64 9.48 -6.34 6.83
N VAL A 65 8.69 -7.11 7.60
CA VAL A 65 8.95 -7.40 9.03
C VAL A 65 10.32 -8.03 9.27
N SER A 66 10.87 -8.76 8.28
CA SER A 66 12.17 -9.43 8.38
C SER A 66 13.30 -8.72 7.62
N ARG A 67 13.00 -7.63 6.90
CA ARG A 67 13.96 -6.92 6.03
C ARG A 67 14.13 -5.44 6.36
N VAL A 68 13.21 -4.87 7.12
CA VAL A 68 13.14 -3.47 7.51
C VAL A 68 12.74 -3.44 8.99
N PRO A 69 13.20 -2.47 9.81
CA PRO A 69 12.85 -2.36 11.23
C PRO A 69 11.40 -1.87 11.44
N ILE A 70 10.43 -2.54 10.81
CA ILE A 70 8.99 -2.33 11.06
C ILE A 70 8.49 -3.40 12.03
N SER A 71 7.63 -3.01 12.97
CA SER A 71 6.98 -3.97 13.87
C SER A 71 5.88 -4.76 13.14
N LYS A 72 5.58 -5.96 13.62
CA LYS A 72 4.42 -6.74 13.15
C LYS A 72 3.12 -5.94 13.24
N GLY A 73 2.94 -5.19 14.33
CA GLY A 73 1.79 -4.30 14.50
C GLY A 73 1.71 -3.24 13.41
N LEU A 74 2.84 -2.61 13.05
CA LEU A 74 2.87 -1.64 11.97
C LEU A 74 2.53 -2.28 10.61
N ALA A 75 3.03 -3.47 10.32
CA ALA A 75 2.68 -4.21 9.10
C ALA A 75 1.17 -4.50 9.03
N ILE A 76 0.55 -4.95 10.13
CA ILE A 76 -0.90 -5.16 10.21
C ILE A 76 -1.66 -3.85 9.99
N THR A 77 -1.23 -2.74 10.60
CA THR A 77 -1.87 -1.45 10.36
C THR A 77 -1.74 -0.99 8.91
N GLY A 78 -0.66 -1.35 8.20
CA GLY A 78 -0.50 -1.09 6.77
C GLY A 78 -1.51 -1.86 5.93
N ILE A 79 -1.75 -3.14 6.26
CA ILE A 79 -2.76 -3.96 5.59
C ILE A 79 -4.16 -3.37 5.82
N LEU A 80 -4.48 -3.00 7.06
CA LEU A 80 -5.78 -2.37 7.39
C LEU A 80 -5.93 -1.02 6.71
N ALA A 81 -4.85 -0.23 6.62
CA ALA A 81 -4.86 1.04 5.94
C ALA A 81 -5.15 0.88 4.44
N ALA A 82 -4.66 -0.18 3.79
CA ALA A 82 -4.91 -0.44 2.37
C ALA A 82 -6.39 -0.70 2.00
N ILE A 83 -7.20 -1.13 2.97
CA ILE A 83 -8.65 -1.34 2.76
C ILE A 83 -9.40 0.01 2.70
N VAL A 84 -8.90 1.02 3.41
CA VAL A 84 -9.58 2.31 3.53
C VAL A 84 -9.06 3.25 2.44
N PRO A 85 -9.92 3.94 1.68
CA PRO A 85 -9.47 4.97 0.76
C PRO A 85 -8.60 5.99 1.51
N PHE A 86 -7.49 6.39 0.90
CA PHE A 86 -6.44 7.25 1.47
C PHE A 86 -5.52 6.62 2.53
N GLY A 87 -5.84 5.46 3.10
CA GLY A 87 -5.02 4.82 4.13
C GLY A 87 -3.57 4.51 3.69
N PRO A 88 -3.31 4.02 2.45
CA PRO A 88 -1.95 3.78 1.97
C PRO A 88 -1.04 5.02 1.96
N PHE A 89 -1.58 6.21 1.72
CA PHE A 89 -0.81 7.45 1.69
C PHE A 89 -0.36 7.86 3.10
N ILE A 90 -1.23 7.70 4.09
CA ILE A 90 -0.89 7.93 5.50
C ILE A 90 0.17 6.92 5.96
N PHE A 91 0.03 5.68 5.52
CA PHE A 91 0.99 4.62 5.83
C PHE A 91 2.36 4.85 5.18
N ASP A 92 2.43 5.29 3.92
CA ASP A 92 3.71 5.66 3.27
C ASP A 92 4.45 6.74 4.07
N GLY A 93 3.73 7.74 4.59
CA GLY A 93 4.30 8.78 5.45
C GLY A 93 5.01 8.21 6.68
N LYS A 94 4.46 7.14 7.28
CA LYS A 94 5.09 6.42 8.40
C LYS A 94 6.34 5.66 7.94
N LEU A 95 6.27 4.96 6.80
CA LEU A 95 7.42 4.24 6.24
C LEU A 95 8.59 5.18 5.90
N LYS A 96 8.29 6.35 5.32
CA LYS A 96 9.29 7.39 5.02
C LYS A 96 10.02 7.84 6.28
N ARG A 97 9.29 8.08 7.37
CA ARG A 97 9.89 8.47 8.65
C ARG A 97 10.82 7.39 9.20
N ILE A 98 10.46 6.11 9.05
CA ILE A 98 11.30 4.98 9.49
C ILE A 98 12.59 4.89 8.67
N GLY A 99 12.51 5.07 7.35
CA GLY A 99 13.71 5.15 6.50
C GLY A 99 14.65 6.26 6.95
N ASN A 100 14.13 7.48 7.14
CA ASN A 100 14.93 8.63 7.58
C ASN A 100 15.56 8.44 8.97
N MET A 101 14.81 7.88 9.94
CA MET A 101 15.32 7.68 11.30
C MET A 101 16.46 6.66 11.36
N ALA A 102 16.45 5.70 10.45
CA ALA A 102 17.51 4.71 10.37
C ALA A 102 18.76 5.24 9.68
N GLU A 103 18.62 6.07 8.63
CA GLU A 103 19.74 6.77 8.00
C GLU A 103 20.49 7.69 8.99
N LEU A 104 19.79 8.30 9.95
CA LEU A 104 20.40 9.14 10.98
C LEU A 104 21.07 8.36 12.12
N SER A 105 20.90 7.04 12.16
CA SER A 105 21.46 6.15 13.20
C SER A 105 22.64 5.30 12.74
N GLU A 106 23.00 5.42 11.46
CA GLU A 106 24.25 4.93 10.86
C GLU A 106 25.29 6.07 10.84
#